data_AF-A0A3P3Q2V1-F1
#
_entry.id   AF-A0A3P3Q2V1-F1
#
_cell.length_a   1.000
_cell.length_b   1.000
_cell.length_c   1.000
_cell.angle_alpha   90.00
_cell.angle_beta   90.00
_cell.angle_gamma   90.00
#
_symmetry.space_group_name_H-M   'P 1'
#
loop_
_entity.id
_entity.type
_entity.pdbx_description
1 polymer ?
#
loop_
_entity_poly.entity_id
_entity_poly.type
_entity_poly.pdbx_seq_one_letter_code
_entity_poly.pdbx_strand_id
1 'polypeptide(L)'
;MKKFEVGKIYRERKYEGRMDVEIKIVKRTAKTVTFIYTKPNWWEDDITKEYRKKISDMGQGEVIYFGSNWATPTVDPEPIEEITEAVIAS
;
A
#
# COMPACT_ATOMS: atom_id res chain seq x y z
N MET A 1 21.43 11.11 7.55
CA MET A 1 19.96 11.11 7.42
C MET A 1 19.49 9.67 7.23
N LYS A 2 18.58 9.17 8.08
CA LYS A 2 18.10 7.77 7.97
C LYS A 2 17.15 7.64 6.78
N LYS A 3 17.36 6.62 5.94
CA LYS A 3 16.58 6.37 4.73
C LYS A 3 15.88 5.01 4.82
N PHE A 4 14.78 4.86 4.09
CA PHE A 4 14.17 3.56 3.89
C PHE A 4 15.09 2.65 3.07
N GLU A 5 15.14 1.38 3.43
CA GLU A 5 15.94 0.36 2.77
C GLU A 5 15.04 -0.78 2.30
N VAL A 6 15.27 -1.23 1.06
CA VAL A 6 14.54 -2.37 0.48
C VAL A 6 14.82 -3.63 1.29
N GLY A 7 13.77 -4.40 1.58
CA GLY A 7 13.82 -5.63 2.36
C GLY A 7 13.75 -5.42 3.88
N LYS A 8 13.89 -4.19 4.39
CA LYS A 8 13.76 -3.89 5.82
C LYS A 8 12.31 -3.72 6.24
N ILE A 9 12.05 -4.02 7.51
CA ILE A 9 10.76 -3.87 8.17
C ILE A 9 10.81 -2.66 9.11
N TYR A 10 9.78 -1.82 9.06
CA TYR A 10 9.63 -0.63 9.89
C TYR A 10 8.32 -0.71 10.67
N ARG A 11 8.34 -0.24 11.91
CA ARG A 11 7.20 -0.27 12.83
C ARG A 11 6.91 1.13 13.36
N GLU A 12 5.68 1.59 13.23
CA GLU A 12 5.20 2.74 14.00
C GLU A 12 4.63 2.23 15.33
N ARG A 13 5.17 2.72 16.45
CA ARG A 13 4.57 2.53 17.78
C ARG A 13 3.92 3.84 18.19
N LYS A 14 2.59 3.93 18.16
CA LYS A 14 1.91 5.02 18.85
C LYS A 14 1.85 4.74 20.35
N TYR A 15 2.06 5.78 21.15
CA TYR A 15 1.73 5.77 22.58
C TYR A 15 0.26 5.35 22.75
N GLU A 16 -0.01 4.53 23.76
CA GLU A 16 -1.31 3.93 24.09
C GLU A 16 -1.78 2.74 23.23
N GLY A 17 -0.90 2.09 22.45
CA GLY A 17 -1.09 0.69 22.04
C GLY A 17 -2.24 0.40 21.07
N ARG A 18 -2.76 1.39 20.34
CA ARG A 18 -3.91 1.23 19.43
C ARG A 18 -3.56 1.21 17.93
N MET A 19 -2.32 1.50 17.54
CA MET A 19 -1.90 1.49 16.14
C MET A 19 -0.51 0.83 16.03
N ASP A 20 -0.49 -0.46 15.72
CA ASP A 20 0.71 -1.21 15.34
C ASP A 20 0.76 -1.33 13.81
N VAL A 21 1.36 -0.36 13.14
CA VAL A 21 1.62 -0.45 11.70
C VAL A 21 3.00 -1.06 11.51
N GLU A 22 3.07 -2.19 10.81
CA GLU A 22 4.32 -2.85 10.45
C GLU A 22 4.39 -3.06 8.94
N ILE A 23 5.36 -2.42 8.30
CA ILE A 23 5.52 -2.44 6.84
C ILE A 23 6.87 -3.02 6.44
N LYS A 24 6.92 -3.70 5.29
CA LYS A 24 8.15 -4.12 4.63
C LYS A 24 8.33 -3.34 3.33
N ILE A 25 9.48 -2.71 3.14
CA ILE A 25 9.79 -2.00 1.90
C ILE A 25 10.14 -3.01 0.82
N VAL A 26 9.42 -3.00 -0.30
CA VAL A 26 9.64 -3.90 -1.44
C VAL A 26 10.30 -3.19 -2.62
N LYS A 27 10.09 -1.87 -2.76
CA LYS A 27 10.75 -1.03 -3.77
C LYS A 27 11.02 0.37 -3.24
N ARG A 28 12.11 0.98 -3.69
CA ARG A 28 12.45 2.37 -3.36
C ARG A 28 12.91 3.12 -4.61
N THR A 29 12.48 4.38 -4.72
CA THR A 29 13.01 5.37 -5.66
C THR A 29 13.54 6.58 -4.90
N ALA A 30 14.05 7.58 -5.62
CA ALA A 30 14.46 8.84 -5.00
C ALA A 30 13.33 9.60 -4.29
N LYS A 31 12.06 9.40 -4.70
CA LYS A 31 10.90 10.18 -4.22
C LYS A 31 9.79 9.35 -3.59
N THR A 32 9.81 8.02 -3.75
CA THR A 32 8.72 7.14 -3.30
C THR A 32 9.25 5.83 -2.74
N VAL A 33 8.48 5.23 -1.84
CA VAL A 33 8.63 3.83 -1.44
C VAL A 33 7.37 3.04 -1.82
N THR A 34 7.58 1.78 -2.16
CA THR A 34 6.52 0.76 -2.25
C THR A 34 6.72 -0.20 -1.09
N PHE A 35 5.64 -0.54 -0.40
CA PHE A 35 5.65 -1.42 0.76
C PHE A 35 4.42 -2.31 0.79
N ILE A 36 4.52 -3.38 1.57
CA ILE A 36 3.40 -4.22 1.97
C ILE A 36 3.21 -4.11 3.49
N TYR A 37 1.98 -4.27 3.97
CA TYR A 37 1.77 -4.53 5.39
C TYR A 37 2.23 -5.95 5.71
N THR A 38 2.81 -6.14 6.88
CA THR A 38 3.26 -7.48 7.33
C THR A 38 2.24 -8.16 8.23
N LYS A 39 1.25 -7.40 8.71
CA LYS A 39 0.15 -7.84 9.57
C LYS A 39 -1.12 -7.04 9.21
N PRO A 40 -2.31 -7.64 9.30
CA PRO A 40 -3.56 -6.92 9.17
C PRO A 40 -3.65 -5.78 10.18
N ASN A 41 -4.31 -4.69 9.79
CA ASN A 41 -4.63 -3.59 10.68
C ASN A 41 -6.06 -3.11 10.43
N TRP A 42 -6.66 -2.41 11.40
CA TRP A 42 -8.04 -1.90 11.38
C TRP A 42 -8.48 -1.06 10.16
N TRP A 43 -7.61 -0.75 9.21
CA TRP A 43 -7.99 -0.12 7.93
C TRP A 43 -7.45 -0.84 6.69
N GLU A 44 -6.55 -1.83 6.81
CA GLU A 44 -6.03 -2.65 5.71
C GLU A 44 -5.83 -4.09 6.17
N ASP A 45 -6.71 -4.96 5.68
CA ASP A 45 -6.65 -6.40 5.95
C ASP A 45 -5.83 -7.17 4.90
N ASP A 46 -5.59 -6.57 3.73
CA ASP A 46 -4.81 -7.18 2.65
C ASP A 46 -3.31 -6.90 2.80
N ILE A 47 -2.61 -7.87 3.38
CA ILE A 47 -1.16 -7.85 3.57
C ILE A 47 -0.36 -8.24 2.32
N THR A 48 -1.03 -8.68 1.25
CA THR A 48 -0.39 -9.07 -0.01
C THR A 48 -0.32 -7.92 -1.01
N LYS A 49 -1.18 -6.91 -0.84
CA LYS A 49 -1.25 -5.72 -1.68
C LYS A 49 -0.04 -4.81 -1.50
N GLU A 50 0.50 -4.34 -2.62
CA GLU A 50 1.54 -3.32 -2.65
C GLU A 50 0.95 -1.91 -2.58
N TYR A 51 1.47 -1.10 -1.67
CA TYR A 51 1.10 0.30 -1.48
C TYR A 51 2.28 1.20 -1.82
N ARG A 52 2.01 2.35 -2.45
CA ARG A 52 3.03 3.34 -2.83
C ARG A 52 2.79 4.68 -2.13
N LYS A 53 3.83 5.24 -1.53
CA LYS A 53 3.79 6.57 -0.89
C LYS A 53 4.99 7.44 -1.28
N LYS A 54 4.77 8.75 -1.29
CA LYS A 54 5.85 9.74 -1.43
C LYS A 54 6.66 9.79 -0.12
N ILE A 55 7.97 9.93 -0.27
CA ILE A 55 8.89 10.16 0.82
C ILE A 55 8.90 11.66 1.14
N SER A 56 8.72 12.00 2.41
CA SER A 56 8.98 13.34 2.94
C SER A 56 10.26 13.34 3.76
N ASP A 57 10.98 14.45 3.74
CA ASP A 57 12.19 14.65 4.54
C ASP A 57 11.89 15.57 5.72
N MET A 58 12.17 15.11 6.94
CA MET A 58 11.99 15.89 8.18
C MET A 58 13.33 16.18 8.87
N GLY A 59 14.45 16.17 8.14
CA GLY A 59 15.79 16.51 8.65
C GLY A 59 16.45 15.42 9.50
N GLN A 60 15.66 14.62 10.23
CA GLN A 60 16.13 13.48 11.01
C GLN A 60 16.08 12.15 10.24
N GLY A 61 15.23 12.08 9.21
CA GLY A 61 15.07 10.90 8.37
C GLY A 61 13.91 11.03 7.37
N GLU A 62 13.81 10.04 6.51
CA GLU A 62 12.69 9.84 5.59
C GLU A 62 11.42 9.42 6.36
N VAL A 63 10.28 10.00 6.01
CA VAL A 63 8.97 9.73 6.62
C VAL A 63 7.94 9.49 5.51
N ILE A 64 6.95 8.62 5.77
CA ILE A 64 5.75 8.44 4.94
C ILE A 64 4.50 8.72 5.78
N TYR A 65 3.46 9.23 5.14
CA TYR A 65 2.18 9.56 5.80
C TYR A 65 1.08 8.58 5.39
N PHE A 66 0.43 7.97 6.39
CA PHE A 66 -0.59 6.95 6.17
C PHE A 66 -2.00 7.51 5.88
N GLY A 67 -2.38 8.73 6.31
CA GLY A 67 -3.65 9.40 5.95
C GLY A 67 -3.49 10.59 4.96
N SER A 68 -4.49 11.05 4.19
CA SER A 68 -5.84 10.54 3.86
C SER A 68 -5.91 10.11 2.40
N ASN A 69 -6.66 9.03 2.14
CA ASN A 69 -7.05 8.43 0.86
C ASN A 69 -6.63 9.15 -0.43
N TRP A 70 -5.53 8.68 -1.02
CA TRP A 70 -5.45 8.55 -2.47
C TRP A 70 -5.78 7.10 -2.80
N ALA A 71 -7.00 6.66 -2.45
CA ALA A 71 -7.63 5.57 -3.18
C ALA A 71 -7.66 6.06 -4.63
N THR A 72 -6.68 5.63 -5.41
CA THR A 72 -6.67 5.93 -6.84
C THR A 72 -7.90 5.23 -7.40
N PRO A 73 -8.81 5.93 -8.10
CA PRO A 73 -9.96 5.27 -8.71
C PRO A 73 -9.44 4.14 -9.59
N THR A 74 -9.94 2.93 -9.35
CA THR A 74 -9.75 1.81 -10.25
C THR A 74 -10.51 2.15 -11.53
N VAL A 75 -9.78 2.25 -12.64
CA VAL A 75 -10.39 2.07 -13.96
C VAL A 75 -10.22 0.59 -14.23
N ASP A 76 -11.31 -0.17 -14.27
CA ASP A 76 -11.28 -1.51 -14.83
C ASP A 76 -10.85 -1.40 -16.30
N PRO A 77 -9.73 -2.03 -16.71
CA PRO A 77 -9.23 -1.92 -18.08
C PRO A 77 -9.99 -2.79 -19.07
N GLU A 78 -10.90 -3.66 -18.60
CA GLU A 78 -11.68 -4.53 -19.47
C GLU A 78 -13.13 -4.06 -19.50
N PRO A 79 -13.72 -3.80 -20.69
CA PRO A 79 -15.16 -3.72 -20.79
C PRO A 79 -15.73 -5.04 -20.27
N ILE A 80 -16.72 -4.98 -19.38
CA ILE A 80 -17.50 -6.15 -19.00
C ILE A 80 -18.07 -6.69 -20.31
N GLU A 81 -17.60 -7.86 -20.76
CA GLU A 81 -18.10 -8.46 -22.00
C GLU A 81 -19.61 -8.64 -21.85
N GLU A 82 -20.34 -8.04 -22.78
CA GLU A 82 -21.78 -8.23 -22.94
C GLU A 82 -22.02 -9.72 -23.17
N ILE A 83 -22.70 -10.38 -22.23
CA ILE A 83 -23.06 -11.79 -22.34
C ILE A 83 -24.07 -11.88 -23.49
N THR A 84 -23.60 -12.13 -24.70
CA THR A 84 -24.48 -12.42 -25.83
C THR A 84 -25.00 -13.85 -25.64
N GLU A 85 -26.32 -13.98 -25.56
CA GLU A 85 -27.02 -15.26 -25.50
C GLU A 85 -26.60 -16.13 -26.69
N ALA A 86 -25.78 -17.14 -26.43
CA ALA A 86 -25.61 -18.26 -27.35
C ALA A 86 -26.71 -19.28 -27.07
N VAL A 87 -27.84 -19.08 -27.74
CA VAL A 87 -28.71 -20.18 -28.15
C VAL A 87 -27.84 -21.20 -28.90
N ILE A 88 -27.88 -22.48 -28.52
CA ILE A 88 -28.27 -23.60 -29.40
C ILE A 88 -27.95 -24.98 -28.73
N ALA A 89 -29.00 -25.80 -28.76
CA ALA A 89 -29.07 -27.26 -28.84
C ALA A 89 -28.95 -28.10 -27.56
N SER A 90 -30.11 -28.49 -27.04
CA SER A 90 -30.58 -29.88 -27.16
C SER A 90 -32.09 -29.94 -27.32
#